data_AF-A0A7G3GG62-F1
#
_entry.id   AF-A0A7G3GG62-F1
#
_cell.length_a   1.000
_cell.length_b   1.000
_cell.length_c   1.000
_cell.angle_alpha   90.00
_cell.angle_beta   90.00
_cell.angle_gamma   90.00
#
_symmetry.space_group_name_H-M   'P 1'
#
loop_
_entity.id
_entity.type
_entity.pdbx_description
1 polymer ?
#
loop_
_entity_poly.entity_id
_entity_poly.type
_entity_poly.pdbx_seq_one_letter_code
_entity_poly.pdbx_strand_id
1 'polypeptide(L)'
;MDQDTLISLSSTGSLQDQRKLPAQAATHFSIEERNSLDWLKQWQDLAERLRFYAPSGSVAGNWAALLPARDDWPALAAWLDHGTALPPLLKQRIARPDLALLLAFLKLQRHPRAAFAALTEQHRQHYYRQILHLAPKPGTPDEADLLLTLAEGAERTVLPAGSVFSAGLDQQEKELLYSSLDPLPLSAAKLSRVITLGQSYDSDLNAQLWQRHCLNEATGIKWPEAACAVFGSDRPDASSTLFAPGFRLVSPQLWLSAGKRSIHISFYGNDARSWISKLSPLGSDTGLSDPFNRCWQVSASTAQGEMVLDKAIVSRKIAADGVYTGQEKLTVSWLLDESAAAIGTEEQATPWLAFQLRTGSGIANLANWQTLQLNDMVLAVECDGLTPDAVRSNSSVADISAPFDAFPGPISAGHRLAVAHKECLVKPISSLRLALQWEERPASLNTHYKIYRDYLNTTEHSVLATWPQPSVQLAQSISSPYQDKNKTITPFLGTDRETFSFALEKKSASSGLPALPEALSADPLEWPLWFALEYGGDPLGHQIERDASTWLASRFTSEMLSWSQQAHPPKLNYFRSAQAFLKMTTFRRMRSSTIRSSGMVCHPQLQRLQRSSGYS
;
A
#
# COMPACT_ATOMS: atom_id res chain seq x y z
N MET A 1 -63.77 -39.42 2.24
CA MET A 1 -62.56 -39.62 3.06
C MET A 1 -61.91 -38.25 3.08
N ASP A 2 -62.30 -37.48 4.09
CA ASP A 2 -62.26 -36.02 4.10
C ASP A 2 -60.85 -35.45 4.27
N GLN A 3 -60.63 -34.32 3.60
CA GLN A 3 -59.39 -33.53 3.57
C GLN A 3 -59.20 -32.60 4.78
N ASP A 4 -59.89 -32.80 5.91
CA ASP A 4 -59.93 -31.82 7.01
C ASP A 4 -59.07 -32.14 8.25
N THR A 5 -58.12 -33.07 8.16
CA THR A 5 -57.11 -33.30 9.22
C THR A 5 -55.73 -32.78 8.83
N LEU A 6 -55.65 -31.51 8.41
CA LEU A 6 -54.42 -30.74 8.46
C LEU A 6 -54.65 -29.55 9.40
N ILE A 7 -54.14 -29.69 10.62
CA ILE A 7 -53.99 -28.60 11.59
C ILE A 7 -53.25 -27.47 10.85
N SER A 8 -53.97 -26.39 10.53
CA SER A 8 -53.40 -25.19 9.93
C SER A 8 -52.45 -24.53 10.92
N LEU A 9 -51.17 -24.86 10.82
CA LEU A 9 -50.06 -24.19 11.50
C LEU A 9 -49.75 -22.83 10.83
N SER A 10 -50.76 -22.03 10.53
CA SER A 10 -50.60 -20.65 10.07
C SER A 10 -50.76 -19.70 11.26
N SER A 11 -49.87 -19.81 12.25
CA SER A 11 -49.55 -18.67 13.10
C SER A 11 -48.06 -18.42 12.94
N THR A 12 -47.72 -17.25 12.39
CA THR A 12 -46.36 -16.73 12.31
C THR A 12 -45.89 -16.46 13.74
N GLY A 13 -45.44 -17.50 14.45
CA GLY A 13 -45.17 -17.51 15.89
C GLY A 13 -43.97 -16.68 16.34
N SER A 14 -43.85 -15.44 15.88
CA SER A 14 -42.80 -14.50 16.29
C SER A 14 -43.04 -13.97 17.71
N LEU A 15 -44.30 -13.78 18.14
CA LEU A 15 -44.64 -13.33 19.50
C LEU A 15 -45.19 -14.49 20.36
N GLN A 16 -44.83 -14.53 21.64
CA GLN A 16 -45.25 -15.60 22.57
C GLN A 16 -46.78 -15.68 22.71
N ASP A 17 -47.48 -14.55 22.60
CA ASP A 17 -48.95 -14.52 22.64
C ASP A 17 -49.61 -15.14 21.40
N GLN A 18 -48.92 -15.17 20.26
CA GLN A 18 -49.39 -15.81 19.03
C GLN A 18 -49.16 -17.33 19.03
N ARG A 19 -48.43 -17.87 20.02
CA ARG A 19 -48.23 -19.33 20.22
C ARG A 19 -49.19 -19.96 21.22
N LYS A 20 -50.11 -19.18 21.81
CA LYS A 20 -51.14 -19.72 22.71
C LYS A 20 -52.12 -20.52 21.88
N LEU A 21 -52.05 -21.85 22.01
CA LEU A 21 -53.03 -22.73 21.39
C LEU A 21 -54.42 -22.36 21.93
N PRO A 22 -55.46 -22.25 21.07
CA PRO A 22 -56.83 -22.01 21.53
C PRO A 22 -57.27 -23.04 22.58
N ALA A 23 -56.74 -24.27 22.49
CA ALA A 23 -56.94 -25.35 23.45
C ALA A 23 -56.42 -25.09 24.88
N GLN A 24 -55.49 -24.13 25.05
CA GLN A 24 -54.97 -23.74 26.36
C GLN A 24 -55.83 -22.66 27.03
N ALA A 25 -56.80 -22.06 26.32
CA ALA A 25 -57.70 -21.09 26.92
C ALA A 25 -58.65 -21.79 27.90
N ALA A 26 -58.88 -21.16 29.05
CA ALA A 26 -59.80 -21.66 30.09
C ALA A 26 -61.23 -21.91 29.56
N THR A 27 -61.62 -21.20 28.51
CA THR A 27 -62.95 -21.27 27.87
C THR A 27 -63.04 -22.32 26.76
N HIS A 28 -61.96 -23.05 26.46
CA HIS A 28 -61.96 -24.02 25.36
C HIS A 28 -62.82 -25.25 25.65
N PHE A 29 -62.81 -25.73 26.89
CA PHE A 29 -63.55 -26.90 27.33
C PHE A 29 -64.49 -26.52 28.47
N SER A 30 -65.75 -26.92 28.37
CA SER A 30 -66.77 -26.76 29.42
C SER A 30 -67.44 -28.10 29.66
N ILE A 31 -67.69 -28.44 30.93
CA ILE A 31 -68.46 -29.64 31.29
C ILE A 31 -69.91 -29.53 30.80
N GLU A 32 -70.43 -28.30 30.69
CA GLU A 32 -71.74 -28.01 30.12
C GLU A 32 -71.56 -27.27 28.79
N GLU A 33 -71.66 -28.00 27.68
CA GLU A 33 -71.44 -27.50 26.32
C GLU A 33 -72.73 -27.00 25.65
N ARG A 34 -73.91 -27.38 26.15
CA ARG A 34 -75.19 -27.06 25.50
C ARG A 34 -75.40 -25.55 25.48
N ASN A 35 -75.60 -25.00 24.29
CA ASN A 35 -75.96 -23.61 24.11
C ASN A 35 -77.49 -23.42 24.11
N SER A 36 -77.96 -22.18 23.97
CA SER A 36 -79.39 -21.90 23.98
C SER A 36 -80.14 -22.61 22.83
N LEU A 37 -79.49 -22.84 21.68
CA LEU A 37 -80.07 -23.59 20.56
C LEU A 37 -80.24 -25.07 20.90
N ASP A 38 -79.28 -25.68 21.58
CA ASP A 38 -79.35 -27.08 22.00
C ASP A 38 -80.42 -27.29 23.05
N TRP A 39 -80.59 -26.33 23.96
CA TRP A 39 -81.71 -26.33 24.89
C TRP A 39 -83.06 -26.22 24.18
N LEU A 40 -83.20 -25.34 23.20
CA LEU A 40 -84.45 -25.23 22.41
C LEU A 40 -84.79 -26.56 21.71
N LYS A 41 -83.81 -27.26 21.16
CA LYS A 41 -83.99 -28.61 20.59
C LYS A 41 -84.49 -29.61 21.64
N GLN A 42 -83.82 -29.69 22.79
CA GLN A 42 -84.20 -30.62 23.87
C GLN A 42 -85.61 -30.34 24.42
N TRP A 43 -85.96 -29.07 24.57
CA TRP A 43 -87.29 -28.66 25.02
C TRP A 43 -88.36 -28.99 23.99
N GLN A 44 -88.07 -28.89 22.68
CA GLN A 44 -88.98 -29.33 21.63
C GLN A 44 -89.25 -30.84 21.71
N ASP A 45 -88.20 -31.64 21.83
CA ASP A 45 -88.31 -33.10 21.93
C ASP A 45 -89.15 -33.52 23.14
N LEU A 46 -88.99 -32.82 24.26
CA LEU A 46 -89.82 -33.01 25.45
C LEU A 46 -91.27 -32.58 25.19
N ALA A 47 -91.48 -31.40 24.61
CA ALA A 47 -92.80 -30.84 24.34
C ALA A 47 -93.64 -31.71 23.39
N GLU A 48 -93.00 -32.38 22.42
CA GLU A 48 -93.64 -33.34 21.51
C GLU A 48 -94.18 -34.57 22.24
N ARG A 49 -93.53 -34.98 23.33
CA ARG A 49 -93.92 -36.13 24.16
C ARG A 49 -94.91 -35.76 25.27
N LEU A 50 -94.96 -34.50 25.68
CA LEU A 50 -95.86 -34.02 26.72
C LEU A 50 -97.26 -33.79 26.15
N ARG A 51 -98.21 -34.62 26.57
CA ARG A 51 -99.63 -34.50 26.20
C ARG A 51 -100.38 -33.63 27.20
N PHE A 52 -101.34 -32.85 26.73
CA PHE A 52 -102.31 -32.17 27.60
C PHE A 52 -103.73 -32.70 27.34
N TYR A 53 -104.57 -32.61 28.36
CA TYR A 53 -105.89 -33.25 28.39
C TYR A 53 -106.99 -32.19 28.52
N ALA A 54 -108.11 -32.43 27.86
CA ALA A 54 -109.31 -31.61 28.01
C ALA A 54 -109.96 -31.85 29.40
N PRO A 55 -110.85 -30.96 29.88
CA PRO A 55 -111.59 -31.17 31.12
C PRO A 55 -112.39 -32.48 31.18
N SER A 56 -112.71 -33.07 30.02
CA SER A 56 -113.34 -34.39 29.85
C SER A 56 -112.39 -35.58 30.08
N GLY A 57 -111.09 -35.35 30.31
CA GLY A 57 -110.07 -36.38 30.49
C GLY A 57 -109.51 -36.97 29.19
N SER A 58 -109.98 -36.55 28.01
CA SER A 58 -109.46 -36.98 26.71
C SER A 58 -108.19 -36.20 26.32
N VAL A 59 -107.26 -36.85 25.60
CA VAL A 59 -106.06 -36.17 25.08
C VAL A 59 -106.49 -35.06 24.12
N ALA A 60 -106.13 -33.82 24.44
CA ALA A 60 -106.46 -32.63 23.64
C ALA A 60 -105.33 -32.22 22.69
N GLY A 61 -104.09 -32.63 22.98
CA GLY A 61 -102.93 -32.36 22.12
C GLY A 61 -101.60 -32.60 22.83
N ASN A 62 -100.52 -32.02 22.28
CA ASN A 62 -99.21 -31.98 22.89
C ASN A 62 -98.64 -30.55 22.92
N TRP A 63 -97.58 -30.35 23.69
CA TRP A 63 -96.98 -29.03 23.89
C TRP A 63 -96.06 -28.58 22.74
N ALA A 64 -95.95 -29.34 21.64
CA ALA A 64 -95.03 -29.07 20.53
C ALA A 64 -95.24 -27.69 19.87
N ALA A 65 -96.46 -27.14 19.93
CA ALA A 65 -96.79 -25.84 19.37
C ALA A 65 -96.34 -24.64 20.23
N LEU A 66 -95.81 -24.88 21.44
CA LEU A 66 -95.37 -23.85 22.37
C LEU A 66 -94.16 -23.07 21.83
N LEU A 67 -93.16 -23.77 21.30
CA LEU A 67 -91.96 -23.16 20.72
C LEU A 67 -92.26 -22.58 19.32
N PRO A 68 -91.50 -21.55 18.87
CA PRO A 68 -91.60 -21.06 17.51
C PRO A 68 -91.11 -22.08 16.49
N ALA A 69 -91.35 -21.80 15.20
CA ALA A 69 -90.89 -22.66 14.11
C ALA A 69 -89.37 -22.86 14.20
N ARG A 70 -88.89 -24.03 13.75
CA ARG A 70 -87.47 -24.40 13.88
C ARG A 70 -86.53 -23.38 13.20
N ASP A 71 -87.01 -22.72 12.15
CA ASP A 71 -86.29 -21.68 11.41
C ASP A 71 -86.01 -20.42 12.26
N ASP A 72 -86.82 -20.15 13.28
CA ASP A 72 -86.65 -19.01 14.19
C ASP A 72 -85.66 -19.29 15.33
N TRP A 73 -85.27 -20.54 15.56
CA TRP A 73 -84.46 -20.95 16.70
C TRP A 73 -83.05 -20.34 16.72
N PRO A 74 -82.32 -20.21 15.60
CA PRO A 74 -81.01 -19.56 15.60
C PRO A 74 -81.08 -18.09 16.05
N ALA A 75 -82.07 -17.33 15.60
CA ALA A 75 -82.27 -15.94 16.00
C ALA A 75 -82.65 -15.81 17.48
N LEU A 76 -83.47 -16.74 17.97
CA LEU A 76 -83.86 -16.81 19.38
C LEU A 76 -82.69 -17.18 20.29
N ALA A 77 -81.86 -18.14 19.88
CA ALA A 77 -80.66 -18.54 20.61
C ALA A 77 -79.62 -17.42 20.66
N ALA A 78 -79.37 -16.73 19.53
CA ALA A 78 -78.47 -15.58 19.49
C ALA A 78 -78.95 -14.44 20.41
N TRP A 79 -80.25 -14.22 20.51
CA TRP A 79 -80.81 -13.24 21.45
C TRP A 79 -80.63 -13.68 22.91
N LEU A 80 -80.83 -14.97 23.23
CA LEU A 80 -80.64 -15.51 24.58
C LEU A 80 -79.17 -15.45 25.03
N ASP A 81 -78.24 -15.85 24.16
CA ASP A 81 -76.82 -15.98 24.47
C ASP A 81 -76.06 -14.63 24.35
N HIS A 82 -76.41 -13.80 23.36
CA HIS A 82 -75.64 -12.59 23.00
C HIS A 82 -76.46 -11.29 22.97
N GLY A 83 -77.78 -11.34 23.18
CA GLY A 83 -78.62 -10.14 23.23
C GLY A 83 -78.90 -9.49 21.86
N THR A 84 -78.74 -10.22 20.75
CA THR A 84 -78.96 -9.73 19.39
C THR A 84 -80.42 -9.33 19.13
N ALA A 85 -80.68 -8.35 18.25
CA ALA A 85 -82.05 -7.92 17.93
C ALA A 85 -82.91 -9.04 17.33
N LEU A 86 -84.19 -9.11 17.71
CA LEU A 86 -85.16 -10.10 17.22
C LEU A 86 -86.07 -9.52 16.12
N PRO A 87 -86.49 -10.34 15.13
CA PRO A 87 -87.53 -9.97 14.17
C PRO A 87 -88.84 -9.55 14.86
N PRO A 88 -89.60 -8.57 14.33
CA PRO A 88 -90.81 -8.05 14.97
C PRO A 88 -91.89 -9.10 15.28
N LEU A 89 -92.13 -10.05 14.37
CA LEU A 89 -93.11 -11.13 14.54
C LEU A 89 -92.69 -12.09 15.65
N LEU A 90 -91.40 -12.43 15.71
CA LEU A 90 -90.86 -13.29 16.76
C LEU A 90 -90.91 -12.60 18.12
N LYS A 91 -90.62 -11.29 18.16
CA LYS A 91 -90.72 -10.45 19.37
C LYS A 91 -92.13 -10.44 19.96
N GLN A 92 -93.16 -10.37 19.12
CA GLN A 92 -94.55 -10.48 19.57
C GLN A 92 -94.89 -11.87 20.10
N ARG A 93 -94.40 -12.94 19.44
CA ARG A 93 -94.65 -14.32 19.85
C ARG A 93 -94.01 -14.65 21.21
N ILE A 94 -92.77 -14.21 21.44
CA ILE A 94 -92.06 -14.45 22.72
C ILE A 94 -92.61 -13.61 23.89
N ALA A 95 -93.46 -12.60 23.62
CA ALA A 95 -94.12 -11.81 24.65
C ALA A 95 -95.29 -12.55 25.32
N ARG A 96 -95.72 -13.71 24.77
CA ARG A 96 -96.71 -14.55 25.44
C ARG A 96 -96.17 -15.03 26.79
N PRO A 97 -96.96 -14.97 27.89
CA PRO A 97 -96.46 -15.24 29.24
C PRO A 97 -95.84 -16.64 29.42
N ASP A 98 -96.40 -17.64 28.74
CA ASP A 98 -95.94 -19.03 28.75
C ASP A 98 -94.54 -19.18 28.14
N LEU A 99 -94.33 -18.59 26.97
CA LEU A 99 -93.03 -18.63 26.28
C LEU A 99 -92.00 -17.70 26.96
N ALA A 100 -92.43 -16.54 27.45
CA ALA A 100 -91.56 -15.61 28.18
C ALA A 100 -90.98 -16.25 29.45
N LEU A 101 -91.79 -17.02 30.19
CA LEU A 101 -91.33 -17.74 31.38
C LEU A 101 -90.30 -18.82 31.02
N LEU A 102 -90.54 -19.61 29.98
CA LEU A 102 -89.60 -20.63 29.51
C LEU A 102 -88.28 -19.99 29.05
N LEU A 103 -88.34 -18.89 28.30
CA LEU A 103 -87.15 -18.17 27.84
C LEU A 103 -86.40 -17.50 28.99
N ALA A 104 -87.10 -17.00 30.01
CA ALA A 104 -86.48 -16.51 31.23
C ALA A 104 -85.71 -17.63 31.97
N PHE A 105 -86.30 -18.83 32.05
CA PHE A 105 -85.61 -20.01 32.59
C PHE A 105 -84.36 -20.35 31.79
N LEU A 106 -84.44 -20.42 30.45
CA LEU A 106 -83.28 -20.66 29.58
C LEU A 106 -82.20 -19.60 29.74
N LYS A 107 -82.60 -18.32 29.88
CA LYS A 107 -81.65 -17.23 30.12
C LYS A 107 -80.95 -17.37 31.48
N LEU A 108 -81.63 -17.87 32.51
CA LEU A 108 -81.03 -18.11 33.82
C LEU A 108 -80.01 -19.27 33.80
N GLN A 109 -80.11 -20.22 32.85
CA GLN A 109 -79.14 -21.31 32.69
C GLN A 109 -77.71 -20.84 32.39
N ARG A 110 -77.51 -19.57 32.01
CA ARG A 110 -76.16 -18.99 31.86
C ARG A 110 -75.33 -19.03 33.15
N HIS A 111 -75.97 -18.94 34.31
CA HIS A 111 -75.29 -18.91 35.61
C HIS A 111 -74.65 -20.27 35.98
N PRO A 112 -75.37 -21.41 35.94
CA PRO A 112 -74.74 -22.71 36.14
C PRO A 112 -73.70 -23.03 35.06
N ARG A 113 -73.92 -22.63 33.79
CA ARG A 113 -72.91 -22.76 32.72
C ARG A 113 -71.60 -22.05 33.06
N ALA A 114 -71.67 -20.81 33.54
CA ALA A 114 -70.49 -20.06 33.97
C ALA A 114 -69.79 -20.72 35.18
N ALA A 115 -70.56 -21.31 36.11
CA ALA A 115 -69.99 -22.04 37.24
C ALA A 115 -69.22 -23.29 36.80
N PHE A 116 -69.74 -24.06 35.83
CA PHE A 116 -69.03 -25.20 35.26
C PHE A 116 -67.74 -24.80 34.54
N ALA A 117 -67.77 -23.70 33.78
CA ALA A 117 -66.55 -23.17 33.13
C ALA A 117 -65.50 -22.74 34.17
N ALA A 118 -65.91 -22.08 35.25
CA ALA A 118 -65.02 -21.69 36.34
C ALA A 118 -64.42 -22.91 37.07
N LEU A 119 -65.21 -23.97 37.29
CA LEU A 119 -64.75 -25.21 37.90
C LEU A 119 -63.62 -25.86 37.10
N THR A 120 -63.75 -25.91 35.77
CA THR A 120 -62.71 -26.46 34.89
C THR A 120 -61.38 -25.72 35.04
N GLU A 121 -61.42 -24.38 35.05
CA GLU A 121 -60.20 -23.57 35.21
C GLU A 121 -59.61 -23.71 36.61
N GLN A 122 -60.44 -23.71 37.65
CA GLN A 122 -59.98 -23.92 39.03
C GLN A 122 -59.34 -25.30 39.21
N HIS A 123 -59.94 -26.36 38.65
CA HIS A 123 -59.37 -27.71 38.69
C HIS A 123 -58.02 -27.76 37.96
N ARG A 124 -57.91 -27.13 36.78
CA ARG A 124 -56.64 -27.02 36.05
C ARG A 124 -55.57 -26.31 36.86
N GLN A 125 -55.90 -25.17 37.47
CA GLN A 125 -54.97 -24.42 38.32
C GLN A 125 -54.60 -25.20 39.58
N HIS A 126 -55.55 -25.91 40.20
CA HIS A 126 -55.29 -26.78 41.35
C HIS A 126 -54.31 -27.89 40.96
N TYR A 127 -54.58 -28.61 39.87
CA TYR A 127 -53.69 -29.67 39.42
C TYR A 127 -52.28 -29.15 39.11
N TYR A 128 -52.14 -28.05 38.37
CA TYR A 128 -50.83 -27.50 38.04
C TYR A 128 -50.09 -26.89 39.24
N ARG A 129 -50.76 -26.09 40.08
CA ARG A 129 -50.09 -25.34 41.16
C ARG A 129 -50.02 -26.10 42.49
N GLN A 130 -51.05 -26.89 42.82
CA GLN A 130 -51.17 -27.58 44.11
C GLN A 130 -50.74 -29.04 44.06
N ILE A 131 -50.99 -29.77 42.95
CA ILE A 131 -50.58 -31.18 42.82
C ILE A 131 -49.20 -31.31 42.19
N LEU A 132 -48.99 -30.65 41.04
CA LEU A 132 -47.71 -30.71 40.32
C LEU A 132 -46.69 -29.66 40.79
N HIS A 133 -47.10 -28.71 41.64
CA HIS A 133 -46.26 -27.62 42.14
C HIS A 133 -45.54 -26.81 41.04
N LEU A 134 -46.17 -26.66 39.88
CA LEU A 134 -45.65 -25.86 38.79
C LEU A 134 -45.85 -24.37 39.10
N ALA A 135 -44.75 -23.63 39.03
CA ALA A 135 -44.73 -22.17 39.10
C ALA A 135 -44.57 -21.57 37.70
N PRO A 136 -45.18 -20.39 37.42
CA PRO A 136 -44.84 -19.61 36.24
C PRO A 136 -43.34 -19.31 36.22
N LYS A 137 -42.71 -19.39 35.05
CA LYS A 137 -41.31 -18.99 34.91
C LYS A 137 -41.19 -17.48 35.19
N PRO A 138 -40.17 -17.04 35.94
CA PRO A 138 -39.90 -15.61 36.13
C PRO A 138 -39.55 -14.97 34.78
N GLY A 139 -39.76 -13.65 34.68
CA GLY A 139 -39.27 -12.89 33.54
C GLY A 139 -37.75 -12.87 33.51
N THR A 140 -37.16 -13.05 32.33
CA THR A 140 -35.74 -12.80 32.09
C THR A 140 -35.55 -11.31 31.84
N PRO A 141 -34.57 -10.65 32.49
CA PRO A 141 -34.25 -9.27 32.15
C PRO A 141 -33.80 -9.20 30.69
N ASP A 142 -34.11 -8.09 30.04
CA ASP A 142 -33.63 -7.75 28.73
C ASP A 142 -32.22 -7.14 28.78
N GLU A 143 -31.51 -7.21 27.66
CA GLU A 143 -30.15 -6.71 27.50
C GLU A 143 -30.14 -5.67 26.38
N ALA A 144 -29.28 -4.64 26.51
CA ALA A 144 -29.15 -3.57 25.55
C ALA A 144 -27.67 -3.17 25.38
N ASP A 145 -27.29 -2.86 24.13
CA ASP A 145 -25.96 -2.36 23.81
C ASP A 145 -25.89 -0.84 24.00
N LEU A 146 -24.85 -0.37 24.71
CA LEU A 146 -24.60 1.04 24.95
C LEU A 146 -23.27 1.47 24.34
N LEU A 147 -23.30 2.49 23.47
CA LEU A 147 -22.10 3.14 22.95
C LEU A 147 -21.76 4.36 23.81
N LEU A 148 -20.66 4.29 24.56
CA LEU A 148 -20.19 5.36 25.43
C LEU A 148 -19.08 6.15 24.76
N THR A 149 -19.19 7.48 24.76
CA THR A 149 -18.16 8.39 24.26
C THR A 149 -17.67 9.28 25.40
N LEU A 150 -16.35 9.39 25.56
CA LEU A 150 -15.76 10.28 26.55
C LEU A 150 -15.95 11.75 26.14
N ALA A 151 -16.14 12.62 27.12
CA ALA A 151 -16.16 14.06 26.91
C ALA A 151 -14.80 14.55 26.39
N GLU A 152 -14.82 15.67 25.65
CA GLU A 152 -13.61 16.26 25.09
C GLU A 152 -12.63 16.66 26.21
N GLY A 153 -11.36 16.25 26.08
CA GLY A 153 -10.32 16.47 27.09
C GLY A 153 -10.31 15.48 28.27
N ALA A 154 -11.24 14.53 28.34
CA ALA A 154 -11.21 13.48 29.36
C ALA A 154 -10.12 12.43 29.06
N GLU A 155 -9.36 12.05 30.08
CA GLU A 155 -8.37 10.98 30.00
C GLU A 155 -9.03 9.58 30.03
N ARG A 156 -8.22 8.52 29.87
CA ARG A 156 -8.69 7.14 29.97
C ARG A 156 -9.29 6.88 31.35
N THR A 157 -10.46 6.25 31.40
CA THR A 157 -11.16 5.93 32.64
C THR A 157 -11.73 4.51 32.57
N VAL A 158 -12.09 3.93 33.71
CA VAL A 158 -12.72 2.61 33.78
C VAL A 158 -14.12 2.78 34.35
N LEU A 159 -15.13 2.39 33.57
CA LEU A 159 -16.49 2.27 34.07
C LEU A 159 -16.57 1.02 34.95
N PRO A 160 -16.93 1.13 36.23
CA PRO A 160 -17.04 -0.04 37.10
C PRO A 160 -18.23 -0.92 36.67
N ALA A 161 -18.14 -2.23 36.95
CA ALA A 161 -19.28 -3.14 36.84
C ALA A 161 -20.41 -2.69 37.78
N GLY A 162 -21.65 -2.87 37.35
CA GLY A 162 -22.84 -2.42 38.09
C GLY A 162 -23.16 -0.93 37.96
N SER A 163 -22.51 -0.21 37.02
CA SER A 163 -22.86 1.18 36.72
C SER A 163 -24.27 1.23 36.12
N VAL A 164 -25.12 2.11 36.65
CA VAL A 164 -26.56 2.14 36.33
C VAL A 164 -26.85 3.19 35.25
N PHE A 165 -27.69 2.82 34.28
CA PHE A 165 -28.16 3.64 33.17
C PHE A 165 -29.70 3.66 33.17
N SER A 166 -30.29 4.85 33.06
CA SER A 166 -31.75 5.03 32.97
C SER A 166 -32.20 4.98 31.50
N ALA A 167 -33.23 4.18 31.22
CA ALA A 167 -33.82 4.01 29.88
C ALA A 167 -35.23 4.63 29.77
N GLY A 168 -35.63 5.47 30.73
CA GLY A 168 -36.94 6.10 30.79
C GLY A 168 -37.95 5.33 31.63
N LEU A 169 -39.24 5.52 31.36
CA LEU A 169 -40.34 4.92 32.12
C LEU A 169 -41.07 3.85 31.29
N ASP A 170 -41.56 2.81 31.96
CA ASP A 170 -42.42 1.80 31.35
C ASP A 170 -43.90 2.25 31.25
N GLN A 171 -44.77 1.38 30.74
CA GLN A 171 -46.21 1.64 30.60
C GLN A 171 -46.94 1.85 31.94
N GLN A 172 -46.30 1.52 33.06
CA GLN A 172 -46.82 1.65 34.42
C GLN A 172 -46.14 2.81 35.16
N GLU A 173 -45.46 3.70 34.43
CA GLU A 173 -44.71 4.86 34.93
C GLU A 173 -43.55 4.49 35.87
N LYS A 174 -43.02 3.27 35.76
CA LYS A 174 -41.87 2.81 36.55
C LYS A 174 -40.58 2.98 35.76
N GLU A 175 -39.53 3.46 36.44
CA GLU A 175 -38.22 3.66 35.82
C GLU A 175 -37.54 2.34 35.42
N LEU A 176 -37.05 2.29 34.18
CA LEU A 176 -36.26 1.21 33.61
C LEU A 176 -34.77 1.49 33.83
N LEU A 177 -34.12 0.62 34.59
CA LEU A 177 -32.70 0.74 34.95
C LEU A 177 -31.92 -0.45 34.41
N TYR A 178 -30.86 -0.18 33.66
CA TYR A 178 -29.89 -1.17 33.19
C TYR A 178 -28.58 -1.02 33.97
N SER A 179 -27.87 -2.11 34.18
CA SER A 179 -26.57 -2.09 34.85
C SER A 179 -25.50 -2.73 33.97
N SER A 180 -24.30 -2.14 33.93
CA SER A 180 -23.16 -2.78 33.25
C SER A 180 -22.82 -4.13 33.89
N LEU A 181 -22.61 -5.15 33.05
CA LEU A 181 -22.26 -6.50 33.50
C LEU A 181 -20.79 -6.57 33.96
N ASP A 182 -19.91 -5.96 33.17
CA ASP A 182 -18.46 -6.02 33.36
C ASP A 182 -17.84 -4.62 33.50
N PRO A 183 -16.66 -4.49 34.13
CA PRO A 183 -15.91 -3.25 34.12
C PRO A 183 -15.38 -2.96 32.71
N LEU A 184 -15.63 -1.76 32.19
CA LEU A 184 -15.28 -1.38 30.82
C LEU A 184 -14.22 -0.26 30.81
N PRO A 185 -12.98 -0.52 30.33
CA PRO A 185 -12.00 0.54 30.11
C PRO A 185 -12.40 1.40 28.91
N LEU A 186 -12.62 2.68 29.15
CA LEU A 186 -12.96 3.69 28.14
C LEU A 186 -11.72 4.49 27.75
N SER A 187 -11.60 4.78 26.46
CA SER A 187 -10.53 5.60 25.90
C SER A 187 -11.06 6.53 24.82
N ALA A 188 -10.25 7.49 24.39
CA ALA A 188 -10.57 8.38 23.27
C ALA A 188 -10.50 7.67 21.89
N ALA A 189 -10.32 6.34 21.85
CA ALA A 189 -10.35 5.59 20.62
C ALA A 189 -11.74 5.65 20.00
N LYS A 190 -11.81 6.09 18.75
CA LYS A 190 -13.03 6.16 17.96
C LYS A 190 -12.82 5.54 16.59
N LEU A 191 -13.90 5.01 16.03
CA LEU A 191 -13.89 4.49 14.68
C LEU A 191 -13.88 5.66 13.69
N SER A 192 -12.73 5.98 13.12
CA SER A 192 -12.59 7.13 12.20
C SER A 192 -12.91 6.76 10.75
N ARG A 193 -12.63 5.51 10.36
CA ARG A 193 -12.81 5.04 8.99
C ARG A 193 -13.05 3.54 8.92
N VAL A 194 -14.04 3.12 8.12
CA VAL A 194 -14.26 1.72 7.73
C VAL A 194 -14.36 1.63 6.23
N ILE A 195 -13.55 0.75 5.65
CA ILE A 195 -13.49 0.49 4.22
C ILE A 195 -13.74 -0.99 4.01
N THR A 196 -14.54 -1.33 3.00
CA THR A 196 -14.71 -2.70 2.54
C THR A 196 -14.26 -2.81 1.07
N LEU A 197 -13.71 -3.97 0.72
CA LEU A 197 -13.31 -4.31 -0.64
C LEU A 197 -14.19 -5.45 -1.13
N GLY A 198 -14.86 -5.27 -2.27
CA GLY A 198 -15.69 -6.29 -2.91
C GLY A 198 -15.21 -6.57 -4.32
N GLN A 199 -15.24 -7.84 -4.73
CA GLN A 199 -14.92 -8.22 -6.10
C GLN A 199 -16.22 -8.43 -6.88
N SER A 200 -16.33 -7.81 -8.05
CA SER A 200 -17.41 -8.05 -9.02
C SER A 200 -16.83 -8.51 -10.35
N TYR A 201 -17.71 -8.92 -11.26
CA TYR A 201 -17.37 -9.27 -12.63
C TYR A 201 -18.21 -8.43 -13.60
N ASP A 202 -17.56 -7.88 -14.61
CA ASP A 202 -18.25 -7.20 -15.72
C ASP A 202 -18.89 -8.21 -16.69
N SER A 203 -19.65 -7.73 -17.69
CA SER A 203 -20.28 -8.55 -18.74
C SER A 203 -19.30 -9.49 -19.44
N ASP A 204 -18.05 -9.06 -19.57
CA ASP A 204 -16.97 -9.81 -20.22
C ASP A 204 -16.20 -10.72 -19.23
N LEU A 205 -16.77 -10.99 -18.05
CA LEU A 205 -16.15 -11.76 -16.95
C LEU A 205 -14.82 -11.15 -16.45
N ASN A 206 -14.64 -9.85 -16.66
CA ASN A 206 -13.50 -9.12 -16.14
C ASN A 206 -13.68 -8.83 -14.65
N ALA A 207 -12.79 -9.35 -13.81
CA ALA A 207 -12.82 -9.11 -12.38
C ALA A 207 -12.43 -7.65 -12.09
N GLN A 208 -13.26 -6.99 -11.30
CA GLN A 208 -13.06 -5.62 -10.82
C GLN A 208 -13.09 -5.62 -9.29
N LEU A 209 -12.23 -4.82 -8.68
CA LEU A 209 -12.22 -4.62 -7.24
C LEU A 209 -12.84 -3.26 -6.94
N TRP A 210 -13.78 -3.24 -6.01
CA TRP A 210 -14.51 -2.06 -5.60
C TRP A 210 -14.19 -1.75 -4.16
N GLN A 211 -13.84 -0.49 -3.92
CA GLN A 211 -13.68 0.05 -2.58
C GLN A 211 -14.93 0.82 -2.19
N ARG A 212 -15.48 0.51 -1.02
CA ARG A 212 -16.59 1.24 -0.41
C ARG A 212 -16.17 1.78 0.93
N HIS A 213 -16.46 3.05 1.18
CA HIS A 213 -16.30 3.65 2.50
C HIS A 213 -17.62 3.51 3.26
N CYS A 214 -17.71 2.56 4.22
CA CYS A 214 -18.88 2.47 5.11
C CYS A 214 -18.88 3.61 6.15
N LEU A 215 -17.71 4.12 6.53
CA LEU A 215 -17.55 5.25 7.45
C LEU A 215 -16.26 6.00 7.10
N ASN A 216 -16.29 7.32 7.11
CA ASN A 216 -15.10 8.16 7.00
C ASN A 216 -15.39 9.55 7.58
N GLU A 217 -14.89 9.82 8.78
CA GLU A 217 -15.08 11.10 9.45
C GLU A 217 -14.49 12.29 8.66
N ALA A 218 -13.30 12.10 8.07
CA ALA A 218 -12.60 13.17 7.35
C ALA A 218 -13.36 13.66 6.10
N THR A 219 -14.14 12.78 5.47
CA THR A 219 -14.97 13.12 4.31
C THR A 219 -16.46 13.25 4.67
N GLY A 220 -16.82 13.14 5.96
CA GLY A 220 -18.21 13.26 6.44
C GLY A 220 -19.13 12.07 6.11
N ILE A 221 -18.58 10.91 5.70
CA ILE A 221 -19.38 9.71 5.41
C ILE A 221 -19.74 9.04 6.74
N LYS A 222 -21.03 8.98 7.06
CA LYS A 222 -21.56 8.32 8.27
C LYS A 222 -21.84 6.84 8.03
N TRP A 223 -21.80 6.06 9.11
CA TRP A 223 -22.20 4.65 9.07
C TRP A 223 -23.65 4.53 8.59
N PRO A 224 -23.96 3.64 7.62
CA PRO A 224 -25.30 3.51 7.09
C PRO A 224 -26.27 2.95 8.14
N GLU A 225 -27.52 3.41 8.14
CA GLU A 225 -28.60 2.84 8.98
C GLU A 225 -28.96 1.42 8.52
N ALA A 226 -28.81 1.12 7.23
CA ALA A 226 -28.93 -0.22 6.67
C ALA A 226 -27.61 -1.00 6.84
N ALA A 227 -27.69 -2.34 6.80
CA ALA A 227 -26.52 -3.20 6.93
C ALA A 227 -25.45 -2.91 5.85
N CYS A 228 -24.19 -2.71 6.26
CA CYS A 228 -23.04 -2.64 5.32
C CYS A 228 -22.50 -4.06 5.09
N ALA A 229 -22.25 -4.43 3.83
CA ALA A 229 -21.60 -5.70 3.50
C ALA A 229 -20.14 -5.67 3.98
N VAL A 230 -19.83 -6.44 5.03
CA VAL A 230 -18.53 -6.43 5.73
C VAL A 230 -17.37 -6.86 4.82
N PHE A 231 -17.64 -7.74 3.86
CA PHE A 231 -16.65 -8.25 2.90
C PHE A 231 -16.85 -7.69 1.48
N GLY A 232 -17.45 -6.50 1.39
CA GLY A 232 -17.81 -5.88 0.12
C GLY A 232 -19.02 -6.53 -0.54
N SER A 233 -19.55 -5.88 -1.58
CA SER A 233 -20.65 -6.40 -2.39
C SER A 233 -20.14 -6.76 -3.79
N ASP A 234 -20.75 -7.78 -4.38
CA ASP A 234 -20.63 -8.12 -5.80
C ASP A 234 -21.36 -7.12 -6.71
N ARG A 235 -22.25 -6.32 -6.11
CA ARG A 235 -22.98 -5.22 -6.75
C ARG A 235 -22.46 -3.89 -6.23
N PRO A 236 -21.62 -3.17 -6.98
CA PRO A 236 -21.21 -1.83 -6.60
C PRO A 236 -22.43 -0.90 -6.62
N ASP A 237 -22.49 0.01 -5.67
CA ASP A 237 -23.48 1.08 -5.62
C ASP A 237 -22.82 2.44 -5.90
N ALA A 238 -23.60 3.52 -5.86
CA ALA A 238 -23.08 4.87 -6.07
C ALA A 238 -22.01 5.31 -5.04
N SER A 239 -21.88 4.60 -3.92
CA SER A 239 -20.87 4.85 -2.88
C SER A 239 -19.57 4.04 -3.07
N SER A 240 -19.53 3.21 -4.11
CA SER A 240 -18.41 2.33 -4.43
C SER A 240 -17.56 2.94 -5.54
N THR A 241 -16.24 2.93 -5.36
CA THR A 241 -15.26 3.40 -6.36
C THR A 241 -14.38 2.25 -6.82
N LEU A 242 -14.04 2.20 -8.10
CA LEU A 242 -13.07 1.24 -8.61
C LEU A 242 -11.73 1.39 -7.89
N PHE A 243 -11.22 0.28 -7.40
CA PHE A 243 -9.94 0.20 -6.73
C PHE A 243 -8.91 -0.41 -7.67
N ALA A 244 -7.78 0.26 -7.84
CA ALA A 244 -6.63 -0.23 -8.61
C ALA A 244 -5.70 -1.03 -7.67
N PRO A 245 -5.71 -2.37 -7.71
CA PRO A 245 -4.83 -3.17 -6.88
C PRO A 245 -3.38 -3.03 -7.33
N GLY A 246 -2.46 -3.33 -6.43
CA GLY A 246 -1.05 -3.13 -6.67
C GLY A 246 -0.18 -3.54 -5.50
N PHE A 247 1.12 -3.33 -5.64
CA PHE A 247 2.08 -3.52 -4.57
C PHE A 247 3.07 -2.35 -4.55
N ARG A 248 3.67 -2.11 -3.38
CA ARG A 248 4.65 -1.04 -3.20
C ARG A 248 5.96 -1.64 -2.68
N LEU A 249 7.04 -1.37 -3.41
CA LEU A 249 8.40 -1.70 -3.00
C LEU A 249 8.98 -0.51 -2.23
N VAL A 250 9.23 -0.70 -0.94
CA VAL A 250 9.85 0.31 -0.06
C VAL A 250 11.29 -0.12 0.20
N SER A 251 12.28 0.68 -0.23
CA SER A 251 13.69 0.32 -0.10
C SER A 251 14.60 1.55 -0.11
N PRO A 252 15.58 1.65 0.80
CA PRO A 252 16.59 2.71 0.77
C PRO A 252 17.42 2.74 -0.53
N GLN A 253 17.49 1.62 -1.28
CA GLN A 253 18.15 1.57 -2.59
C GLN A 253 17.51 2.49 -3.63
N LEU A 254 16.24 2.84 -3.43
CA LEU A 254 15.50 3.75 -4.29
C LEU A 254 15.81 5.22 -4.02
N TRP A 255 16.70 5.53 -3.07
CA TRP A 255 17.11 6.91 -2.83
C TRP A 255 18.01 7.40 -3.97
N LEU A 256 17.44 8.03 -5.00
CA LEU A 256 18.13 8.41 -6.23
C LEU A 256 18.06 9.94 -6.38
N SER A 257 19.08 10.61 -5.86
CA SER A 257 19.11 12.06 -5.63
C SER A 257 19.27 12.89 -6.89
N ALA A 258 20.16 12.48 -7.81
CA ALA A 258 20.50 13.27 -9.00
C ALA A 258 21.07 12.39 -10.14
N GLY A 259 21.37 13.02 -11.27
CA GLY A 259 22.02 12.39 -12.41
C GLY A 259 21.09 11.54 -13.28
N LYS A 260 21.68 10.83 -14.25
CA LYS A 260 20.98 9.81 -15.03
C LYS A 260 20.85 8.55 -14.19
N ARG A 261 19.62 8.12 -13.96
CA ARG A 261 19.33 7.02 -13.04
C ARG A 261 18.63 5.90 -13.79
N SER A 262 19.05 4.67 -13.57
CA SER A 262 18.33 3.49 -14.04
C SER A 262 17.88 2.66 -12.85
N ILE A 263 16.65 2.16 -12.94
CA ILE A 263 16.06 1.26 -11.96
C ILE A 263 15.78 -0.04 -12.66
N HIS A 264 16.28 -1.14 -12.13
CA HIS A 264 16.11 -2.48 -12.68
C HIS A 264 15.53 -3.41 -11.62
N ILE A 265 14.36 -3.99 -11.91
CA ILE A 265 13.78 -5.05 -11.09
C ILE A 265 13.84 -6.33 -11.89
N SER A 266 14.52 -7.33 -11.33
CA SER A 266 14.69 -8.65 -11.94
C SER A 266 13.93 -9.72 -11.16
N PHE A 267 13.12 -10.50 -11.87
CA PHE A 267 12.49 -11.72 -11.40
C PHE A 267 13.18 -12.92 -12.02
N TYR A 268 13.25 -14.04 -11.29
CA TYR A 268 13.94 -15.26 -11.73
C TYR A 268 13.04 -16.49 -11.62
N GLY A 269 13.35 -17.54 -12.39
CA GLY A 269 12.72 -18.85 -12.26
C GLY A 269 11.19 -18.81 -12.41
N ASN A 270 10.48 -19.22 -11.37
CA ASN A 270 9.01 -19.30 -11.39
C ASN A 270 8.35 -17.92 -11.38
N ASP A 271 8.91 -16.93 -10.67
CA ASP A 271 8.37 -15.57 -10.67
C ASP A 271 8.49 -14.96 -12.07
N ALA A 272 9.64 -15.14 -12.75
CA ALA A 272 9.81 -14.70 -14.14
C ALA A 272 8.79 -15.36 -15.09
N ARG A 273 8.62 -16.68 -14.99
CA ARG A 273 7.61 -17.43 -15.77
C ARG A 273 6.20 -16.95 -15.52
N SER A 274 5.87 -16.67 -14.25
CA SER A 274 4.55 -16.17 -13.86
C SER A 274 4.26 -14.85 -14.56
N TRP A 275 5.14 -13.86 -14.46
CA TRP A 275 5.00 -12.58 -15.16
C TRP A 275 4.91 -12.75 -16.68
N ILE A 276 5.80 -13.54 -17.28
CA ILE A 276 5.84 -13.76 -18.73
C ILE A 276 4.55 -14.41 -19.21
N SER A 277 4.03 -15.42 -18.52
CA SER A 277 2.78 -16.10 -18.88
C SER A 277 1.56 -15.17 -18.89
N LYS A 278 1.57 -14.09 -18.09
CA LYS A 278 0.48 -13.09 -18.06
C LYS A 278 0.67 -12.00 -19.12
N LEU A 279 1.91 -11.64 -19.43
CA LEU A 279 2.22 -10.58 -20.39
C LEU A 279 2.25 -11.07 -21.85
N SER A 280 2.73 -12.29 -22.11
CA SER A 280 2.89 -12.84 -23.46
C SER A 280 1.59 -12.89 -24.27
N PRO A 281 0.42 -13.28 -23.71
CA PRO A 281 -0.84 -13.29 -24.47
C PRO A 281 -1.31 -11.91 -24.94
N LEU A 282 -0.74 -10.84 -24.37
CA LEU A 282 -1.16 -9.46 -24.61
C LEU A 282 -0.25 -8.73 -25.60
N GLY A 283 0.86 -9.35 -26.01
CA GLY A 283 1.87 -8.77 -26.90
C GLY A 283 2.10 -9.62 -28.16
N SER A 284 2.96 -9.13 -29.05
CA SER A 284 3.55 -9.96 -30.10
C SER A 284 4.67 -10.83 -29.50
N ASP A 285 4.99 -11.97 -30.13
CA ASP A 285 5.90 -13.04 -29.66
C ASP A 285 7.28 -12.61 -29.11
N THR A 286 7.67 -11.34 -29.25
CA THR A 286 9.00 -10.83 -28.84
C THR A 286 8.98 -9.60 -27.92
N GLY A 287 7.85 -8.91 -27.73
CA GLY A 287 7.80 -7.64 -27.01
C GLY A 287 6.94 -7.66 -25.74
N LEU A 288 7.56 -7.61 -24.55
CA LEU A 288 6.85 -7.58 -23.26
C LEU A 288 6.63 -6.16 -22.70
N SER A 289 7.32 -5.15 -23.23
CA SER A 289 7.23 -3.77 -22.73
C SER A 289 5.84 -3.15 -22.95
N ASP A 290 5.26 -3.28 -24.14
CA ASP A 290 3.92 -2.73 -24.41
C ASP A 290 2.83 -3.40 -23.56
N PRO A 291 2.74 -4.75 -23.50
CA PRO A 291 1.87 -5.44 -22.57
C PRO A 291 1.99 -4.96 -21.13
N PHE A 292 3.23 -4.81 -20.63
CA PHE A 292 3.47 -4.38 -19.27
C PHE A 292 2.95 -2.97 -19.02
N ASN A 293 3.28 -2.01 -19.89
CA ASN A 293 2.88 -0.61 -19.71
C ASN A 293 1.37 -0.37 -19.90
N ARG A 294 0.67 -1.26 -20.62
CA ARG A 294 -0.80 -1.26 -20.75
C ARG A 294 -1.50 -1.84 -19.53
N CYS A 295 -0.84 -2.73 -18.79
CA CYS A 295 -1.38 -3.34 -17.57
C CYS A 295 -1.00 -2.58 -16.31
N TRP A 296 0.23 -2.11 -16.21
CA TRP A 296 0.82 -1.56 -15.00
C TRP A 296 1.21 -0.09 -15.18
N GLN A 297 0.92 0.71 -14.17
CA GLN A 297 1.45 2.04 -13.97
C GLN A 297 2.39 1.99 -12.78
N VAL A 298 3.61 2.51 -12.95
CA VAL A 298 4.59 2.57 -11.86
C VAL A 298 4.87 4.01 -11.50
N SER A 299 4.89 4.29 -10.21
CA SER A 299 5.15 5.60 -9.67
C SER A 299 6.18 5.53 -8.54
N ALA A 300 6.88 6.64 -8.31
CA ALA A 300 7.94 6.77 -7.32
C ALA A 300 7.60 7.87 -6.30
N SER A 301 8.11 7.72 -5.07
CA SER A 301 8.06 8.76 -4.05
C SER A 301 9.06 9.87 -4.34
N THR A 302 8.59 11.11 -4.36
CA THR A 302 9.42 12.33 -4.48
C THR A 302 9.05 13.32 -3.38
N ALA A 303 9.90 14.34 -3.18
CA ALA A 303 9.65 15.44 -2.23
C ALA A 303 8.24 16.07 -2.37
N GLN A 304 7.78 16.19 -3.62
CA GLN A 304 6.53 16.86 -4.00
C GLN A 304 5.33 15.91 -4.04
N GLY A 305 5.53 14.61 -3.74
CA GLY A 305 4.50 13.57 -3.79
C GLY A 305 4.83 12.46 -4.78
N GLU A 306 3.80 11.85 -5.33
CA GLU A 306 3.92 10.72 -6.25
C GLU A 306 4.26 11.18 -7.67
N MET A 307 5.35 10.67 -8.24
CA MET A 307 5.75 10.90 -9.63
C MET A 307 5.52 9.63 -10.45
N VAL A 308 4.70 9.71 -11.50
CA VAL A 308 4.51 8.59 -12.44
C VAL A 308 5.76 8.44 -13.30
N LEU A 309 6.30 7.22 -13.36
CA LEU A 309 7.45 6.91 -14.20
C LEU A 309 7.05 6.72 -15.66
N ASP A 310 8.00 6.98 -16.55
CA ASP A 310 7.86 6.69 -17.98
C ASP A 310 7.70 5.20 -18.28
N LYS A 311 7.46 4.89 -19.57
CA LYS A 311 7.28 3.53 -20.06
C LYS A 311 8.45 2.63 -19.66
N ALA A 312 8.14 1.55 -18.96
CA ALA A 312 9.11 0.53 -18.58
C ALA A 312 9.62 -0.22 -19.81
N ILE A 313 10.90 -0.56 -19.80
CA ILE A 313 11.54 -1.45 -20.76
C ILE A 313 11.61 -2.84 -20.13
N VAL A 314 10.90 -3.80 -20.70
CA VAL A 314 10.85 -5.18 -20.22
C VAL A 314 11.66 -6.08 -21.14
N SER A 315 12.64 -6.78 -20.57
CA SER A 315 13.46 -7.74 -21.30
C SER A 315 13.41 -9.13 -20.66
N ARG A 316 13.34 -10.15 -21.51
CA ARG A 316 13.39 -11.56 -21.15
C ARG A 316 14.73 -12.13 -21.59
N LYS A 317 15.46 -12.78 -20.68
CA LYS A 317 16.73 -13.44 -20.95
C LYS A 317 16.82 -14.73 -20.12
N ILE A 318 17.79 -15.58 -20.45
CA ILE A 318 18.26 -16.61 -19.52
C ILE A 318 19.40 -16.01 -18.71
N ALA A 319 19.37 -16.19 -17.39
CA ALA A 319 20.44 -15.72 -16.51
C ALA A 319 21.74 -16.45 -16.85
N ALA A 320 22.77 -15.70 -17.24
CA ALA A 320 24.05 -16.24 -17.67
C ALA A 320 25.00 -16.54 -16.50
N ASP A 321 24.92 -15.77 -15.42
CA ASP A 321 25.86 -15.82 -14.30
C ASP A 321 25.16 -15.57 -12.95
N GLY A 322 25.73 -16.11 -11.85
CA GLY A 322 25.27 -15.93 -10.46
C GLY A 322 24.42 -17.07 -9.91
N VAL A 323 23.76 -16.84 -8.76
CA VAL A 323 22.94 -17.85 -8.05
C VAL A 323 21.79 -18.38 -8.91
N TYR A 324 21.31 -17.57 -9.87
CA TYR A 324 20.17 -17.89 -10.72
C TYR A 324 20.57 -18.39 -12.11
N THR A 325 21.83 -18.79 -12.33
CA THR A 325 22.34 -19.23 -13.65
C THR A 325 21.46 -20.32 -14.27
N GLY A 326 21.16 -20.19 -15.57
CA GLY A 326 20.31 -21.11 -16.33
C GLY A 326 18.80 -20.94 -16.09
N GLN A 327 18.39 -20.08 -15.16
CA GLN A 327 16.98 -19.77 -14.95
C GLN A 327 16.49 -18.66 -15.88
N GLU A 328 15.18 -18.67 -16.12
CA GLU A 328 14.51 -17.59 -16.84
C GLU A 328 14.55 -16.30 -16.01
N LYS A 329 14.91 -15.19 -16.66
CA LYS A 329 15.04 -13.86 -16.06
C LYS A 329 14.16 -12.88 -16.79
N LEU A 330 13.29 -12.20 -16.05
CA LEU A 330 12.53 -11.05 -16.54
C LEU A 330 13.06 -9.79 -15.86
N THR A 331 13.48 -8.79 -16.63
CA THR A 331 13.96 -7.50 -16.10
C THR A 331 13.05 -6.38 -16.56
N VAL A 332 12.46 -5.65 -15.61
CA VAL A 332 11.69 -4.43 -15.84
C VAL A 332 12.57 -3.25 -15.48
N SER A 333 12.75 -2.31 -16.42
CA SER A 333 13.70 -1.22 -16.29
C SER A 333 13.07 0.14 -16.55
N TRP A 334 13.47 1.14 -15.76
CA TRP A 334 13.14 2.55 -15.99
C TRP A 334 14.41 3.35 -16.14
N LEU A 335 14.39 4.30 -17.07
CA LEU A 335 15.47 5.25 -17.31
C LEU A 335 14.93 6.63 -16.94
N LEU A 336 15.56 7.26 -15.96
CA LEU A 336 15.27 8.62 -15.52
C LEU A 336 16.43 9.50 -15.99
N ASP A 337 16.10 10.55 -16.72
CA ASP A 337 17.08 11.55 -17.12
C ASP A 337 17.47 12.46 -15.94
N GLU A 338 18.36 13.42 -16.20
CA GLU A 338 18.82 14.39 -15.19
C GLU A 338 17.71 15.38 -14.78
N SER A 339 16.64 15.51 -15.57
CA SER A 339 15.54 16.45 -15.33
C SER A 339 14.45 15.87 -14.43
N ALA A 340 14.31 14.54 -14.36
CA ALA A 340 13.34 13.88 -13.51
C ALA A 340 13.60 14.19 -12.02
N ALA A 341 12.53 14.31 -11.22
CA ALA A 341 12.66 14.64 -9.80
C ALA A 341 13.45 13.58 -9.02
N ALA A 342 14.10 14.00 -7.92
CA ALA A 342 14.80 13.09 -7.01
C ALA A 342 13.82 12.09 -6.39
N ILE A 343 14.22 10.82 -6.31
CA ILE A 343 13.44 9.78 -5.62
C ILE A 343 13.97 9.67 -4.19
N GLY A 344 13.12 9.99 -3.22
CA GLY A 344 13.49 10.10 -1.80
C GLY A 344 14.21 11.40 -1.45
N THR A 345 13.90 11.93 -0.28
CA THR A 345 14.58 13.08 0.34
C THR A 345 14.91 12.79 1.80
N GLU A 346 15.81 13.58 2.39
CA GLU A 346 16.23 13.46 3.79
C GLU A 346 15.07 13.62 4.79
N GLU A 347 14.02 14.35 4.40
CA GLU A 347 12.85 14.65 5.23
C GLU A 347 11.71 13.62 5.09
N GLN A 348 11.79 12.71 4.11
CA GLN A 348 10.74 11.74 3.83
C GLN A 348 11.03 10.36 4.42
N ALA A 349 9.95 9.62 4.72
CA ALA A 349 10.01 8.20 4.99
C ALA A 349 10.69 7.44 3.82
N THR A 350 11.23 6.25 4.10
CA THR A 350 11.97 5.40 3.15
C THR A 350 11.33 5.41 1.75
N PRO A 351 12.12 5.70 0.68
CA PRO A 351 11.58 5.87 -0.66
C PRO A 351 10.95 4.59 -1.18
N TRP A 352 10.00 4.76 -2.08
CA TRP A 352 9.18 3.68 -2.60
C TRP A 352 8.87 3.77 -4.08
N LEU A 353 8.62 2.61 -4.68
CA LEU A 353 8.03 2.43 -6.00
C LEU A 353 6.68 1.71 -5.87
N ALA A 354 5.60 2.30 -6.38
CA ALA A 354 4.27 1.70 -6.38
C ALA A 354 3.93 1.17 -7.77
N PHE A 355 3.60 -0.12 -7.83
CA PHE A 355 3.09 -0.81 -9.00
C PHE A 355 1.57 -0.86 -8.88
N GLN A 356 0.86 -0.15 -9.75
CA GLN A 356 -0.60 -0.11 -9.76
C GLN A 356 -1.12 -0.75 -11.05
N LEU A 357 -2.07 -1.66 -10.92
CA LEU A 357 -2.75 -2.26 -12.06
C LEU A 357 -3.76 -1.25 -12.62
N ARG A 358 -3.68 -0.95 -13.91
CA ARG A 358 -4.59 -0.02 -14.59
C ARG A 358 -6.00 -0.62 -14.61
N THR A 359 -6.97 0.08 -14.03
CA THR A 359 -8.38 -0.35 -14.09
C THR A 359 -9.02 0.06 -15.42
N GLY A 360 -9.89 -0.79 -15.98
CA GLY A 360 -10.76 -0.41 -17.10
C GLY A 360 -10.25 -0.72 -18.51
N SER A 361 -9.01 -1.18 -18.69
CA SER A 361 -8.62 -1.88 -19.92
C SER A 361 -8.93 -3.36 -19.71
N GLY A 362 -9.74 -4.00 -20.57
CA GLY A 362 -10.07 -5.45 -20.43
C GLY A 362 -8.83 -6.37 -20.39
N ILE A 363 -7.67 -5.83 -20.71
CA ILE A 363 -6.34 -6.46 -20.71
C ILE A 363 -5.72 -6.52 -19.31
N ALA A 364 -6.03 -5.56 -18.44
CA ALA A 364 -5.58 -5.51 -17.05
C ALA A 364 -6.59 -6.17 -16.10
N ASN A 365 -7.36 -7.15 -16.59
CA ASN A 365 -8.34 -7.90 -15.80
C ASN A 365 -7.66 -8.51 -14.55
N LEU A 366 -8.18 -8.17 -13.36
CA LEU A 366 -7.64 -8.62 -12.08
C LEU A 366 -7.52 -10.15 -12.01
N ALA A 367 -8.45 -10.90 -12.60
CA ALA A 367 -8.45 -12.36 -12.60
C ALA A 367 -7.15 -12.94 -13.18
N ASN A 368 -6.55 -12.28 -14.16
CA ASN A 368 -5.28 -12.71 -14.75
C ASN A 368 -4.13 -12.61 -13.75
N TRP A 369 -4.18 -11.62 -12.86
CA TRP A 369 -3.10 -11.25 -11.94
C TRP A 369 -3.24 -11.84 -10.54
N GLN A 370 -4.39 -12.42 -10.18
CA GLN A 370 -4.61 -13.08 -8.88
C GLN A 370 -3.65 -14.25 -8.58
N THR A 371 -3.09 -14.86 -9.63
CA THR A 371 -2.14 -15.98 -9.53
C THR A 371 -0.70 -15.57 -9.81
N LEU A 372 -0.42 -14.26 -9.84
CA LEU A 372 0.94 -13.74 -10.01
C LEU A 372 1.81 -14.18 -8.84
N GLN A 373 2.96 -14.78 -9.14
CA GLN A 373 3.95 -15.17 -8.14
C GLN A 373 4.98 -14.05 -7.95
N LEU A 374 5.27 -13.73 -6.69
CA LEU A 374 6.23 -12.72 -6.28
C LEU A 374 6.90 -13.19 -4.99
N ASN A 375 7.84 -14.13 -5.11
CA ASN A 375 8.58 -14.67 -3.97
C ASN A 375 9.94 -13.99 -3.83
N ASP A 376 10.69 -13.90 -4.92
CA ASP A 376 12.03 -13.33 -4.98
C ASP A 376 12.09 -12.22 -6.03
N MET A 377 12.70 -11.09 -5.67
CA MET A 377 13.06 -10.04 -6.63
C MET A 377 14.43 -9.46 -6.32
N VAL A 378 15.15 -9.07 -7.37
CA VAL A 378 16.41 -8.34 -7.24
C VAL A 378 16.20 -6.93 -7.76
N LEU A 379 16.33 -5.96 -6.85
CA LEU A 379 16.42 -4.54 -7.18
C LEU A 379 17.89 -4.18 -7.43
N ALA A 380 18.16 -3.58 -8.58
CA ALA A 380 19.43 -2.97 -8.90
C ALA A 380 19.18 -1.55 -9.40
N VAL A 381 20.02 -0.61 -8.98
CA VAL A 381 19.96 0.79 -9.40
C VAL A 381 21.33 1.20 -9.91
N GLU A 382 21.35 2.04 -10.94
CA GLU A 382 22.58 2.68 -11.42
C GLU A 382 22.36 4.18 -11.45
N CYS A 383 23.37 4.94 -11.07
CA CYS A 383 23.35 6.40 -11.08
C CYS A 383 24.65 6.89 -11.74
N ASP A 384 24.50 7.69 -12.78
CA ASP A 384 25.60 8.33 -13.50
C ASP A 384 25.47 9.85 -13.37
N GLY A 385 26.58 10.54 -13.16
CA GLY A 385 26.61 11.99 -12.93
C GLY A 385 26.25 12.42 -11.50
N LEU A 386 26.48 11.58 -10.49
CA LEU A 386 26.37 11.99 -9.08
C LEU A 386 27.55 12.88 -8.69
N THR A 387 27.26 14.09 -8.22
CA THR A 387 28.26 14.98 -7.62
C THR A 387 28.54 14.54 -6.19
N PRO A 388 29.81 14.33 -5.80
CA PRO A 388 30.11 13.93 -4.43
C PRO A 388 29.72 14.99 -3.40
N ASP A 389 29.29 14.56 -2.21
CA ASP A 389 28.94 15.46 -1.11
C ASP A 389 30.18 16.05 -0.43
N ALA A 390 31.26 15.26 -0.35
CA ALA A 390 32.51 15.66 0.27
C ALA A 390 33.70 15.05 -0.46
N VAL A 391 34.72 15.87 -0.73
CA VAL A 391 35.96 15.47 -1.41
C VAL A 391 37.15 16.00 -0.63
N ARG A 392 38.19 15.18 -0.51
CA ARG A 392 39.43 15.56 0.17
C ARG A 392 40.65 15.09 -0.62
N SER A 393 41.57 16.03 -0.83
CA SER A 393 42.93 15.73 -1.28
C SER A 393 43.80 15.37 -0.07
N ASN A 394 45.02 14.90 -0.32
CA ASN A 394 45.93 14.59 0.79
C ASN A 394 46.27 15.80 1.68
N SER A 395 46.09 17.03 1.19
CA SER A 395 46.43 18.27 1.90
C SER A 395 45.25 18.92 2.62
N SER A 396 44.06 18.89 2.02
CA SER A 396 42.90 19.67 2.46
C SER A 396 41.59 19.14 1.86
N VAL A 397 40.48 19.47 2.53
CA VAL A 397 39.12 19.30 2.00
C VAL A 397 38.97 20.21 0.78
N ALA A 398 38.50 19.65 -0.32
CA ALA A 398 38.37 20.35 -1.59
C ALA A 398 36.99 21.01 -1.72
N ASP A 399 36.96 22.23 -2.25
CA ASP A 399 35.73 22.87 -2.68
C ASP A 399 35.38 22.37 -4.09
N ILE A 400 34.29 21.61 -4.19
CA ILE A 400 33.86 20.93 -5.42
C ILE A 400 33.17 21.91 -6.38
N SER A 401 32.89 23.15 -5.94
CA SER A 401 32.33 24.21 -6.80
C SER A 401 33.34 24.81 -7.78
N ALA A 402 34.64 24.54 -7.60
CA ALA A 402 35.72 25.03 -8.44
C ALA A 402 36.74 23.92 -8.76
N PRO A 403 37.57 24.09 -9.82
CA PRO A 403 38.70 23.20 -10.06
C PRO A 403 39.64 23.14 -8.85
N PHE A 404 40.09 21.94 -8.51
CA PHE A 404 40.99 21.69 -7.37
C PHE A 404 42.06 20.65 -7.74
N ASP A 405 43.18 20.68 -7.01
CA ASP A 405 44.26 19.71 -7.19
C ASP A 405 43.86 18.36 -6.59
N ALA A 406 43.51 17.39 -7.44
CA ALA A 406 43.21 16.02 -7.02
C ALA A 406 44.37 15.38 -6.25
N PHE A 407 45.60 15.63 -6.71
CA PHE A 407 46.83 15.19 -6.07
C PHE A 407 47.82 16.36 -5.97
N PRO A 408 47.77 17.16 -4.89
CA PRO A 408 48.66 18.30 -4.72
C PRO A 408 50.13 17.83 -4.67
N GLY A 409 50.99 18.56 -5.37
CA GLY A 409 52.39 18.17 -5.55
C GLY A 409 53.28 18.43 -4.31
N PRO A 410 54.45 17.78 -4.22
CA PRO A 410 54.90 16.64 -5.02
C PRO A 410 54.13 15.35 -4.65
N ILE A 411 53.63 14.62 -5.66
CA ILE A 411 52.86 13.40 -5.46
C ILE A 411 53.78 12.23 -5.06
N SER A 412 53.38 11.48 -4.04
CA SER A 412 54.04 10.24 -3.64
C SER A 412 53.03 9.10 -3.51
N ALA A 413 53.54 7.86 -3.52
CA ALA A 413 52.72 6.69 -3.22
C ALA A 413 51.98 6.87 -1.88
N GLY A 414 50.70 6.49 -1.85
CA GLY A 414 49.82 6.64 -0.70
C GLY A 414 49.04 7.96 -0.65
N HIS A 415 49.29 8.92 -1.56
CA HIS A 415 48.43 10.10 -1.70
C HIS A 415 47.03 9.67 -2.14
N ARG A 416 46.00 10.22 -1.50
CA ARG A 416 44.60 9.85 -1.72
C ARG A 416 43.76 11.04 -2.19
N LEU A 417 42.87 10.76 -3.11
CA LEU A 417 41.69 11.58 -3.39
C LEU A 417 40.47 10.86 -2.81
N ALA A 418 40.05 11.25 -1.62
CA ALA A 418 38.90 10.68 -0.93
C ALA A 418 37.60 11.36 -1.35
N VAL A 419 36.56 10.56 -1.53
CA VAL A 419 35.24 10.95 -2.02
C VAL A 419 34.19 10.24 -1.18
N ALA A 420 33.19 11.00 -0.73
CA ALA A 420 32.03 10.46 -0.02
C ALA A 420 30.73 10.98 -0.64
N HIS A 421 29.71 10.12 -0.61
CA HIS A 421 28.36 10.45 -1.07
C HIS A 421 27.34 9.77 -0.16
N LYS A 422 26.25 10.47 0.19
CA LYS A 422 25.22 10.00 1.14
C LYS A 422 24.57 8.70 0.69
N GLU A 423 24.33 8.54 -0.61
CA GLU A 423 23.75 7.30 -1.14
C GLU A 423 24.63 6.06 -0.87
N CYS A 424 25.94 6.21 -0.74
CA CYS A 424 26.82 5.09 -0.40
C CYS A 424 26.55 4.53 1.00
N LEU A 425 26.04 5.37 1.92
CA LEU A 425 25.80 4.99 3.33
C LEU A 425 24.58 4.08 3.49
N VAL A 426 23.61 4.16 2.57
CA VAL A 426 22.29 3.52 2.69
C VAL A 426 22.06 2.41 1.66
N LYS A 427 23.01 2.23 0.72
CA LYS A 427 22.87 1.28 -0.38
C LYS A 427 24.00 0.24 -0.39
N PRO A 428 23.69 -1.03 -0.68
CA PRO A 428 24.72 -1.98 -1.02
C PRO A 428 25.31 -1.67 -2.40
N ILE A 429 26.63 -1.48 -2.46
CA ILE A 429 27.33 -1.09 -3.69
C ILE A 429 28.00 -2.32 -4.30
N SER A 430 27.75 -2.56 -5.59
CA SER A 430 28.37 -3.64 -6.39
C SER A 430 29.42 -3.12 -7.37
N SER A 431 29.31 -1.86 -7.77
CA SER A 431 30.21 -1.19 -8.72
C SER A 431 30.34 0.27 -8.36
N LEU A 432 31.56 0.80 -8.41
CA LEU A 432 31.86 2.21 -8.23
C LEU A 432 32.60 2.72 -9.45
N ARG A 433 32.15 3.84 -10.02
CA ARG A 433 32.82 4.53 -11.12
C ARG A 433 33.14 5.95 -10.70
N LEU A 434 34.41 6.32 -10.77
CA LEU A 434 34.90 7.68 -10.56
C LEU A 434 35.30 8.27 -11.91
N ALA A 435 34.58 9.30 -12.34
CA ALA A 435 34.89 10.06 -13.54
C ALA A 435 35.56 11.38 -13.15
N LEU A 436 36.78 11.60 -13.61
CA LEU A 436 37.57 12.80 -13.36
C LEU A 436 37.62 13.65 -14.63
N GLN A 437 37.21 14.91 -14.53
CA GLN A 437 37.34 15.90 -15.58
C GLN A 437 38.55 16.79 -15.27
N TRP A 438 39.60 16.67 -16.09
CA TRP A 438 40.86 17.39 -15.89
C TRP A 438 40.86 18.73 -16.63
N GLU A 439 41.17 19.81 -15.92
CA GLU A 439 41.38 21.14 -16.52
C GLU A 439 42.69 21.17 -17.32
N GLU A 440 42.67 21.79 -18.51
CA GLU A 440 43.83 21.97 -19.41
C GLU A 440 44.62 20.68 -19.76
N ARG A 441 43.94 19.54 -19.76
CA ARG A 441 44.56 18.25 -20.03
C ARG A 441 45.20 18.18 -21.44
N PRO A 442 46.45 17.68 -21.56
CA PRO A 442 47.04 17.38 -22.86
C PRO A 442 46.26 16.30 -23.63
N ALA A 443 46.19 16.44 -24.97
CA ALA A 443 45.49 15.49 -25.84
C ALA A 443 45.98 14.03 -25.74
N SER A 444 47.24 13.83 -25.35
CA SER A 444 47.73 12.53 -24.91
C SER A 444 48.87 12.69 -23.91
N LEU A 445 48.71 12.08 -22.75
CA LEU A 445 49.74 12.04 -21.71
C LEU A 445 50.99 11.30 -22.21
N ASN A 446 50.79 10.25 -23.01
CA ASN A 446 51.90 9.51 -23.60
C ASN A 446 52.76 10.41 -24.50
N THR A 447 52.14 11.20 -25.38
CA THR A 447 52.87 12.16 -26.24
C THR A 447 53.48 13.29 -25.43
N HIS A 448 52.73 13.82 -24.45
CA HIS A 448 53.20 14.93 -23.60
C HIS A 448 54.49 14.58 -22.86
N TYR A 449 54.60 13.38 -22.30
CA TYR A 449 55.80 12.94 -21.56
C TYR A 449 56.87 12.24 -22.42
N LYS A 450 56.75 12.24 -23.76
CA LYS A 450 57.69 11.54 -24.65
C LYS A 450 59.14 11.97 -24.46
N ILE A 451 59.37 13.27 -24.30
CA ILE A 451 60.72 13.85 -24.17
C ILE A 451 61.46 13.30 -22.96
N TYR A 452 60.76 13.12 -21.84
CA TYR A 452 61.35 12.58 -20.63
C TYR A 452 61.71 11.10 -20.79
N ARG A 453 60.91 10.32 -21.51
CA ARG A 453 61.25 8.93 -21.86
C ARG A 453 62.45 8.85 -22.80
N ASP A 454 62.50 9.76 -23.79
CA ASP A 454 63.63 9.85 -24.71
C ASP A 454 64.94 10.17 -23.95
N TYR A 455 64.89 11.04 -22.93
CA TYR A 455 66.03 11.33 -22.05
C TYR A 455 66.54 10.08 -21.31
N LEU A 456 65.63 9.34 -20.65
CA LEU A 456 65.99 8.11 -19.90
C LEU A 456 66.54 6.99 -20.79
N ASN A 457 66.16 6.95 -22.07
CA ASN A 457 66.59 5.92 -23.02
C ASN A 457 67.97 6.21 -23.65
N THR A 458 68.67 7.28 -23.29
CA THR A 458 70.01 7.57 -23.79
C THR A 458 71.10 6.72 -23.09
N THR A 459 72.05 6.21 -23.87
CA THR A 459 73.04 5.20 -23.48
C THR A 459 74.07 5.63 -22.43
N GLU A 460 74.05 6.87 -21.93
CA GLU A 460 74.96 7.37 -20.89
C GLU A 460 74.35 7.35 -19.46
N HIS A 461 73.05 7.06 -19.33
CA HIS A 461 72.33 7.12 -18.03
C HIS A 461 71.62 5.81 -17.63
N SER A 462 71.88 4.70 -18.32
CA SER A 462 71.17 3.42 -18.20
C SER A 462 71.26 2.70 -16.84
N VAL A 463 71.92 3.27 -15.83
CA VAL A 463 72.06 2.65 -14.51
C VAL A 463 71.01 3.13 -13.49
N LEU A 464 70.25 4.21 -13.75
CA LEU A 464 69.20 4.67 -12.82
C LEU A 464 67.97 5.23 -13.56
N ALA A 465 66.80 4.70 -13.18
CA ALA A 465 65.42 5.14 -13.51
C ALA A 465 64.77 4.58 -14.80
N THR A 466 63.99 3.51 -14.64
CA THR A 466 62.88 3.17 -15.53
C THR A 466 61.82 4.27 -15.53
N TRP A 467 61.16 4.54 -16.66
CA TRP A 467 60.07 5.54 -16.72
C TRP A 467 58.96 5.19 -15.71
N PRO A 468 58.57 6.12 -14.81
CA PRO A 468 57.57 5.88 -13.78
C PRO A 468 56.27 5.31 -14.37
N GLN A 469 55.74 4.27 -13.72
CA GLN A 469 54.45 3.66 -14.04
C GLN A 469 53.43 4.05 -12.97
N PRO A 470 52.90 5.30 -13.01
CA PRO A 470 51.90 5.74 -12.08
C PRO A 470 50.64 4.91 -12.25
N SER A 471 50.09 4.47 -11.14
CA SER A 471 48.89 3.70 -11.08
C SER A 471 47.98 4.21 -9.97
N VAL A 472 46.71 3.86 -10.06
CA VAL A 472 45.75 4.12 -8.99
C VAL A 472 45.08 2.82 -8.60
N GLN A 473 44.80 2.71 -7.31
CA GLN A 473 44.03 1.63 -6.73
C GLN A 473 42.92 2.20 -5.86
N LEU A 474 41.87 1.41 -5.62
CA LEU A 474 40.80 1.79 -4.71
C LEU A 474 41.27 1.66 -3.27
N ALA A 475 41.25 2.76 -2.54
CA ALA A 475 41.27 2.79 -1.08
C ALA A 475 39.86 3.08 -0.55
N GLN A 476 39.62 2.74 0.71
CA GLN A 476 38.31 2.83 1.33
C GLN A 476 38.46 2.99 2.85
N SER A 477 37.39 3.43 3.51
CA SER A 477 37.37 3.53 4.97
C SER A 477 37.64 2.18 5.65
N ILE A 478 38.23 2.21 6.85
CA ILE A 478 38.52 0.99 7.62
C ILE A 478 37.23 0.23 7.93
N SER A 479 36.18 0.97 8.28
CA SER A 479 34.82 0.50 8.54
C SER A 479 34.05 0.09 7.28
N SER A 480 34.59 0.28 6.08
CA SER A 480 33.91 -0.12 4.85
C SER A 480 33.69 -1.64 4.83
N PRO A 481 32.45 -2.10 4.60
CA PRO A 481 32.17 -3.52 4.42
C PRO A 481 32.60 -4.01 3.02
N TYR A 482 33.03 -3.10 2.14
CA TYR A 482 33.40 -3.40 0.76
C TYR A 482 34.91 -3.51 0.56
N GLN A 483 35.30 -4.29 -0.44
CA GLN A 483 36.64 -4.30 -1.02
C GLN A 483 36.57 -4.41 -2.54
N ASP A 484 37.62 -3.95 -3.22
CA ASP A 484 37.76 -4.18 -4.66
C ASP A 484 37.95 -5.69 -4.92
N LYS A 485 36.96 -6.28 -5.57
CA LYS A 485 36.91 -7.70 -5.92
C LYS A 485 38.13 -8.13 -6.74
N ASN A 486 38.59 -7.27 -7.64
CA ASN A 486 39.66 -7.60 -8.57
C ASN A 486 41.03 -7.08 -8.14
N LYS A 487 41.12 -6.36 -7.01
CA LYS A 487 42.34 -5.63 -6.57
C LYS A 487 42.95 -4.85 -7.75
N THR A 488 42.11 -4.08 -8.40
CA THR A 488 42.38 -3.42 -9.68
C THR A 488 43.44 -2.34 -9.51
N ILE A 489 44.63 -2.59 -10.07
CA ILE A 489 45.66 -1.56 -10.22
C ILE A 489 45.55 -1.00 -11.63
N THR A 490 45.15 0.27 -11.72
CA THR A 490 44.90 0.93 -13.01
C THR A 490 46.05 1.86 -13.38
N PRO A 491 46.73 1.67 -14.52
CA PRO A 491 47.78 2.59 -14.97
C PRO A 491 47.18 3.94 -15.42
N PHE A 492 47.84 5.03 -15.02
CA PHE A 492 47.35 6.41 -15.19
C PHE A 492 47.79 7.06 -16.51
N LEU A 493 49.09 7.00 -16.86
CA LEU A 493 49.66 7.76 -17.99
C LEU A 493 49.46 7.13 -19.38
N GLY A 494 49.34 5.80 -19.48
CA GLY A 494 49.40 5.07 -20.76
C GLY A 494 48.06 4.90 -21.49
N THR A 495 46.95 5.22 -20.83
CA THR A 495 45.61 4.88 -21.32
C THR A 495 44.70 6.11 -21.47
N ASP A 496 45.24 7.30 -21.20
CA ASP A 496 44.51 8.56 -21.29
C ASP A 496 43.15 8.50 -20.54
N ARG A 497 43.07 7.74 -19.44
CA ARG A 497 41.83 7.42 -18.72
C ARG A 497 41.30 8.60 -17.90
N GLU A 498 39.99 8.84 -18.03
CA GLU A 498 39.21 9.78 -17.21
C GLU A 498 38.29 9.04 -16.24
N THR A 499 38.01 7.78 -16.53
CA THR A 499 37.05 6.97 -15.80
C THR A 499 37.74 5.78 -15.18
N PHE A 500 37.62 5.66 -13.86
CA PHE A 500 38.12 4.55 -13.06
C PHE A 500 36.92 3.75 -12.56
N SER A 501 36.84 2.46 -12.91
CA SER A 501 35.73 1.58 -12.53
C SER A 501 36.24 0.45 -11.66
N PHE A 502 35.54 0.20 -10.56
CA PHE A 502 35.89 -0.80 -9.55
C PHE A 502 34.68 -1.68 -9.28
N ALA A 503 34.86 -3.00 -9.37
CA ALA A 503 33.84 -3.96 -8.95
C ALA A 503 34.01 -4.23 -7.46
N LEU A 504 32.95 -4.07 -6.68
CA LEU A 504 32.99 -4.21 -5.23
C LEU A 504 32.37 -5.54 -4.79
N GLU A 505 32.99 -6.15 -3.79
CA GLU A 505 32.42 -7.28 -3.05
C GLU A 505 32.44 -7.00 -1.55
N LYS A 506 31.57 -7.69 -0.80
CA LYS A 506 31.59 -7.60 0.65
C LYS A 506 32.78 -8.38 1.22
N LYS A 507 33.48 -7.81 2.19
CA LYS A 507 34.58 -8.46 2.93
C LYS A 507 34.11 -9.72 3.66
N SER A 508 32.87 -9.73 4.14
CA SER A 508 32.22 -10.88 4.80
C SER A 508 30.73 -10.91 4.49
N ALA A 509 30.10 -12.10 4.48
CA ALA A 509 28.66 -12.22 4.33
C ALA A 509 27.87 -11.51 5.45
N SER A 510 28.46 -11.39 6.65
CA SER A 510 27.85 -10.74 7.82
C SER A 510 28.11 -9.23 7.93
N SER A 511 28.90 -8.64 7.03
CA SER A 511 29.18 -7.19 7.10
C SER A 511 27.97 -6.38 6.62
N GLY A 512 27.33 -5.71 7.57
CA GLY A 512 26.26 -4.73 7.34
C GLY A 512 26.80 -3.36 6.91
N LEU A 513 25.89 -2.47 6.53
CA LEU A 513 26.23 -1.06 6.36
C LEU A 513 26.53 -0.43 7.74
N PRO A 514 27.47 0.51 7.83
CA PRO A 514 27.75 1.19 9.09
C PRO A 514 26.57 2.05 9.55
N ALA A 515 26.50 2.34 10.85
CA ALA A 515 25.47 3.24 11.38
C ALA A 515 25.60 4.64 10.78
N LEU A 516 24.45 5.23 10.43
CA LEU A 516 24.37 6.61 9.94
C LEU A 516 24.65 7.59 11.10
N PRO A 517 25.60 8.51 10.96
CA PRO A 517 25.84 9.55 11.95
C PRO A 517 24.74 10.62 11.91
N GLU A 518 24.46 11.28 13.05
CA GLU A 518 23.46 12.35 13.15
C GLU A 518 23.80 13.58 12.29
N ALA A 519 25.09 13.84 12.10
CA ALA A 519 25.60 14.90 11.24
C ALA A 519 26.79 14.38 10.43
N LEU A 520 26.89 14.81 9.18
CA LEU A 520 27.99 14.48 8.28
C LEU A 520 28.96 15.66 8.23
N SER A 521 30.24 15.38 8.49
CA SER A 521 31.32 16.36 8.45
C SER A 521 31.62 16.82 7.01
N ALA A 522 32.23 17.98 6.86
CA ALA A 522 32.78 18.41 5.58
C ALA A 522 34.01 17.56 5.15
N ASP A 523 34.69 16.91 6.10
CA ASP A 523 35.79 16.00 5.78
C ASP A 523 35.27 14.58 5.52
N PRO A 524 35.41 14.02 4.29
CA PRO A 524 34.94 12.69 3.96
C PRO A 524 35.65 11.59 4.78
N LEU A 525 36.85 11.82 5.32
CA LEU A 525 37.57 10.81 6.12
C LEU A 525 36.92 10.54 7.47
N GLU A 526 36.11 11.50 7.98
CA GLU A 526 35.32 11.35 9.21
C GLU A 526 34.01 10.58 8.97
N TRP A 527 33.67 10.30 7.70
CA TRP A 527 32.48 9.53 7.37
C TRP A 527 32.71 8.04 7.63
N PRO A 528 31.67 7.29 8.03
CA PRO A 528 31.81 5.86 8.26
C PRO A 528 32.13 5.07 6.97
N LEU A 529 31.72 5.59 5.81
CA LEU A 529 32.01 5.00 4.52
C LEU A 529 32.38 6.09 3.51
N TRP A 530 33.59 5.95 2.97
CA TRP A 530 34.14 6.76 1.89
C TRP A 530 35.03 5.87 1.03
N PHE A 531 35.25 6.30 -0.21
CA PHE A 531 36.15 5.65 -1.17
C PHE A 531 37.21 6.65 -1.61
N ALA A 532 38.39 6.17 -1.99
CA ALA A 532 39.46 7.03 -2.44
C ALA A 532 40.22 6.42 -3.61
N LEU A 533 40.69 7.27 -4.52
CA LEU A 533 41.75 6.89 -5.46
C LEU A 533 43.09 7.07 -4.73
N GLU A 534 43.76 5.97 -4.44
CA GLU A 534 45.11 5.99 -3.88
C GLU A 534 46.13 5.90 -5.01
N TYR A 535 47.01 6.88 -5.07
CA TYR A 535 48.12 6.90 -6.00
C TYR A 535 49.19 5.88 -5.60
N GLY A 536 49.59 5.06 -6.56
CA GLY A 536 50.66 4.08 -6.45
C GLY A 536 51.73 4.29 -7.52
N GLY A 537 52.98 4.01 -7.16
CA GLY A 537 54.13 4.14 -8.04
C GLY A 537 54.88 5.47 -7.91
N ASP A 538 55.87 5.65 -8.77
CA ASP A 538 56.79 6.79 -8.74
C ASP A 538 56.13 8.09 -9.24
N PRO A 539 56.64 9.28 -8.85
CA PRO A 539 56.12 10.57 -9.32
C PRO A 539 56.16 10.67 -10.85
N LEU A 540 55.32 11.53 -11.45
CA LEU A 540 55.19 11.76 -12.91
C LEU A 540 56.43 12.38 -13.61
N GLY A 541 57.64 11.94 -13.29
CA GLY A 541 58.88 12.41 -13.91
C GLY A 541 59.34 13.80 -13.45
N HIS A 542 58.64 14.45 -12.51
CA HIS A 542 59.04 15.76 -11.98
C HIS A 542 60.43 15.78 -11.33
N GLN A 543 60.90 14.62 -10.83
CA GLN A 543 62.25 14.50 -10.26
C GLN A 543 63.35 14.65 -11.31
N ILE A 544 63.09 14.23 -12.55
CA ILE A 544 64.04 14.27 -13.67
C ILE A 544 63.80 15.46 -14.61
N GLU A 545 62.85 16.36 -14.31
CA GLU A 545 62.54 17.54 -15.13
C GLU A 545 63.76 18.44 -15.33
N ARG A 546 64.53 18.68 -14.27
CA ARG A 546 65.74 19.51 -14.33
C ARG A 546 66.80 18.87 -15.23
N ASP A 547 66.98 17.56 -15.13
CA ASP A 547 68.03 16.86 -15.88
C ASP A 547 67.61 16.67 -17.33
N ALA A 548 66.36 16.30 -17.59
CA ALA A 548 65.78 16.20 -18.92
C ALA A 548 65.77 17.55 -19.66
N SER A 549 65.47 18.65 -18.96
CA SER A 549 65.52 20.00 -19.56
C SER A 549 66.96 20.44 -19.88
N THR A 550 67.92 20.12 -19.02
CA THR A 550 69.35 20.40 -19.26
C THR A 550 69.88 19.58 -20.43
N TRP A 551 69.53 18.28 -20.50
CA TRP A 551 69.87 17.40 -21.61
C TRP A 551 69.25 17.86 -22.94
N LEU A 552 67.99 18.28 -22.91
CA LEU A 552 67.33 18.78 -24.10
C LEU A 552 67.98 20.09 -24.58
N ALA A 553 68.33 21.00 -23.65
CA ALA A 553 69.05 22.23 -23.97
C ALA A 553 70.45 21.98 -24.55
N SER A 554 71.21 21.02 -23.99
CA SER A 554 72.53 20.67 -24.52
C SER A 554 72.43 20.04 -25.91
N ARG A 555 71.45 19.16 -26.13
CA ARG A 555 71.18 18.58 -27.46
C ARG A 555 70.83 19.66 -28.48
N PHE A 556 69.91 20.57 -28.16
CA PHE A 556 69.57 21.68 -29.04
C PHE A 556 70.77 22.57 -29.35
N THR A 557 71.62 22.84 -28.36
CA THR A 557 72.84 23.64 -28.54
C THR A 557 73.82 22.91 -29.47
N SER A 558 74.04 21.60 -29.29
CA SER A 558 74.90 20.81 -30.18
C SER A 558 74.36 20.70 -31.60
N GLU A 559 73.04 20.57 -31.78
CA GLU A 559 72.39 20.51 -33.09
C GLU A 559 72.40 21.87 -33.79
N MET A 560 72.25 22.99 -33.05
CA MET A 560 72.45 24.34 -33.59
C MET A 560 73.91 24.58 -33.99
N LEU A 561 74.87 24.12 -33.18
CA LEU A 561 76.29 24.24 -33.51
C LEU A 561 76.62 23.47 -34.79
N SER A 562 76.16 22.21 -34.90
CA SER A 562 76.38 21.39 -36.08
C SER A 562 75.67 21.92 -37.32
N TRP A 563 74.47 22.50 -37.17
CA TRP A 563 73.77 23.19 -38.26
C TRP A 563 74.52 24.44 -38.74
N SER A 564 75.06 25.25 -37.82
CA SER A 564 75.83 26.46 -38.17
C SER A 564 77.18 26.20 -38.83
N GLN A 565 77.71 24.98 -38.66
CA GLN A 565 78.96 24.53 -39.28
C GLN A 565 78.76 23.91 -40.69
N GLN A 566 77.51 23.79 -41.19
CA GLN A 566 77.23 23.29 -42.53
C GLN A 566 77.29 24.42 -43.59
N ALA A 567 77.98 24.17 -44.71
CA ALA A 567 78.24 25.17 -45.77
C ALA A 567 76.96 25.71 -46.45
N HIS A 568 75.86 24.96 -46.44
CA HIS A 568 74.53 25.38 -46.89
C HIS A 568 73.45 24.83 -45.95
N PRO A 569 73.03 25.60 -44.94
CA PRO A 569 72.04 25.11 -43.99
C PRO A 569 70.64 25.03 -44.63
N PRO A 570 69.92 23.89 -44.52
CA PRO A 570 68.51 23.82 -44.91
C PRO A 570 67.63 24.70 -44.00
N LYS A 571 66.49 25.20 -44.51
CA LYS A 571 65.52 26.00 -43.74
C LYS A 571 65.11 25.27 -42.46
N LEU A 572 65.24 25.92 -41.30
CA LEU A 572 64.90 25.36 -40.00
C LEU A 572 63.41 25.01 -39.91
N ASN A 573 63.07 23.73 -40.06
CA ASN A 573 61.73 23.19 -39.74
C ASN A 573 61.61 22.75 -38.26
N TYR A 574 62.67 22.89 -37.47
CA TYR A 574 62.79 22.37 -36.10
C TYR A 574 62.17 23.25 -34.99
N PHE A 575 61.66 24.45 -35.32
CA PHE A 575 61.08 25.37 -34.32
C PHE A 575 59.83 24.82 -33.61
N ARG A 576 59.18 23.77 -34.15
CA ARG A 576 57.99 23.16 -33.53
C ARG A 576 58.31 22.41 -32.23
N SER A 577 59.50 21.78 -32.13
CA SER A 577 59.90 20.98 -30.98
C SER A 577 60.27 21.85 -29.76
N ALA A 578 60.95 22.98 -30.00
CA ALA A 578 61.32 23.94 -28.96
C ALA A 578 60.11 24.75 -28.47
N GLN A 579 59.18 25.13 -29.37
CA GLN A 579 57.89 25.71 -28.96
C GLN A 579 57.03 24.73 -28.15
N ALA A 580 57.07 23.43 -28.45
CA ALA A 580 56.38 22.41 -27.67
C ALA A 580 56.96 22.29 -26.25
N PHE A 581 58.29 22.39 -26.09
CA PHE A 581 58.95 22.34 -24.78
C PHE A 581 58.75 23.62 -23.95
N LEU A 582 58.79 24.80 -24.58
CA LEU A 582 58.44 26.07 -23.92
C LEU A 582 56.98 26.11 -23.46
N LYS A 583 56.05 25.48 -24.20
CA LYS A 583 54.67 25.29 -23.75
C LYS A 583 54.54 24.33 -22.56
N MET A 584 55.41 23.31 -22.46
CA MET A 584 55.42 22.34 -21.35
C MET A 584 55.90 22.95 -20.02
N THR A 585 56.84 23.90 -20.05
CA THR A 585 57.38 24.55 -18.83
C THR A 585 56.45 25.65 -18.29
N THR A 586 55.56 26.22 -19.11
CA THR A 586 54.60 27.25 -18.69
C THR A 586 53.50 26.76 -17.74
N PHE A 587 53.26 25.46 -17.61
CA PHE A 587 52.25 24.91 -16.70
C PHE A 587 52.61 25.09 -15.19
N ARG A 588 53.83 25.56 -14.89
CA ARG A 588 54.31 25.81 -13.51
C ARG A 588 54.33 27.30 -13.13
N ARG A 589 53.93 28.22 -14.01
CA ARG A 589 53.89 29.66 -13.74
C ARG A 589 52.49 30.26 -13.94
N MET A 590 51.52 29.82 -13.16
CA MET A 590 50.35 30.63 -12.80
C MET A 590 50.08 30.57 -11.31
N ARG A 591 50.78 31.47 -10.59
CA ARG A 591 50.37 32.24 -9.39
C ARG A 591 51.58 32.57 -8.53
N SER A 592 52.17 33.75 -8.76
CA SER A 592 52.54 34.68 -7.68
C SER A 592 52.81 36.07 -8.27
N SER A 593 52.44 37.11 -7.53
CA SER A 593 52.59 38.56 -7.79
C SER A 593 51.49 39.26 -8.60
N THR A 594 50.42 39.61 -7.87
CA THR A 594 49.81 40.93 -8.03
C THR A 594 50.68 41.93 -7.26
N ILE A 595 51.36 42.87 -7.94
CA ILE A 595 51.78 44.20 -7.42
C ILE A 595 52.12 45.08 -8.64
N ARG A 596 51.62 46.32 -8.60
CA ARG A 596 51.65 47.38 -9.62
C ARG A 596 53.07 47.88 -9.97
N SER A 597 53.31 48.19 -11.25
CA SER A 597 53.92 49.45 -11.75
C SER A 597 53.92 49.40 -13.30
N SER A 598 53.21 50.29 -14.00
CA SER A 598 53.66 51.61 -14.48
C SER A 598 54.79 51.55 -15.52
N GLY A 599 54.41 51.58 -16.80
CA GLY A 599 55.05 52.28 -17.94
C GLY A 599 56.51 52.02 -18.30
N MET A 600 56.77 51.54 -19.53
CA MET A 600 57.57 52.31 -20.50
C MET A 600 57.51 51.72 -21.92
N VAL A 601 57.36 52.64 -22.85
CA VAL A 601 57.37 52.50 -24.32
C VAL A 601 58.79 52.23 -24.81
N CYS A 602 58.95 51.39 -25.83
CA CYS A 602 59.92 51.65 -26.90
C CYS A 602 59.49 50.98 -28.21
N HIS A 603 59.29 51.81 -29.23
CA HIS A 603 58.88 51.51 -30.60
C HIS A 603 60.17 51.43 -31.49
N PRO A 604 60.11 51.25 -32.82
CA PRO A 604 60.82 50.19 -33.53
C PRO A 604 61.92 50.72 -34.47
N GLN A 605 62.99 49.96 -34.71
CA GLN A 605 63.84 50.17 -35.88
C GLN A 605 64.40 48.84 -36.39
N LEU A 606 63.92 48.41 -37.56
CA LEU A 606 64.71 48.12 -38.77
C LEU A 606 63.81 47.49 -39.82
N GLN A 607 63.15 48.35 -40.62
CA GLN A 607 62.69 48.01 -41.96
C GLN A 607 63.82 48.23 -42.96
N ARG A 608 63.83 47.37 -43.99
CA ARG A 608 64.18 47.57 -45.41
C ARG A 608 65.35 46.72 -45.90
N LEU A 609 64.99 45.66 -46.63
CA LEU A 609 65.41 45.50 -48.01
C LEU A 609 64.21 45.00 -48.83
N GLN A 610 63.98 45.70 -49.93
CA GLN A 610 62.83 45.64 -50.83
C GLN A 610 63.03 44.60 -51.96
N ARG A 611 61.89 44.06 -52.45
CA ARG A 611 61.51 43.83 -53.88
C ARG A 611 62.38 42.86 -54.71
N SER A 612 61.94 42.14 -55.74
CA SER A 612 60.65 41.87 -56.41
C SER A 612 60.97 40.96 -57.62
N SER A 613 60.19 39.90 -57.85
CA SER A 613 59.79 39.30 -59.15
C SER A 613 59.17 37.93 -58.83
N GLY A 614 58.04 37.46 -59.37
CA GLY A 614 57.27 37.87 -60.53
C GLY A 614 57.27 36.71 -61.55
N TYR A 615 56.08 36.13 -61.75
CA TYR A 615 55.61 35.28 -62.86
C TYR A 615 55.55 33.74 -62.73
N SER A 616 54.40 33.26 -63.21
CA SER A 616 53.86 31.90 -63.44
C SER A 616 53.46 31.05 -62.24
#